data_AF-F4Y368-F1
#
_entry.id   AF-F4Y368-F1
#
_cell.length_a   1.000
_cell.length_b   1.000
_cell.length_c   1.000
_cell.angle_alpha   90.00
_cell.angle_beta   90.00
_cell.angle_gamma   90.00
#
_symmetry.space_group_name_H-M   'P 1'
#
loop_
_entity.id
_entity.type
_entity.pdbx_description
1 polymer ?
#
loop_
_entity_poly.entity_id
_entity_poly.type
_entity_poly.pdbx_seq_one_letter_code
_entity_poly.pdbx_strand_id
1 'polypeptide(L)'
;MAVQLFLMVSPAAMAQGDMPAVLSADGICTRDYNPCGNASICVCPDGYEYDSSVGLCLIEDINNATSRGLDSISVKSSCSIQVQPLPATCTRDTNALGYPSKCLCPGISEYNQLFGQCVIPLG
;
A
#
# COMPACT_ATOMS: atom_id res chain seq x y z
N MET A 1 -5.95 49.80 39.81
CA MET A 1 -4.86 48.87 39.42
C MET A 1 -5.41 47.99 38.31
N ALA A 2 -4.97 48.18 37.07
CA ALA A 2 -5.48 47.45 35.91
C ALA A 2 -4.59 46.23 35.65
N VAL A 3 -5.16 45.04 35.70
CA VAL A 3 -4.47 43.77 35.42
C VAL A 3 -4.54 43.55 33.91
N GLN A 4 -3.42 43.77 33.22
CA GLN A 4 -3.28 43.43 31.80
C GLN A 4 -3.16 41.91 31.65
N LEU A 5 -4.20 41.31 31.09
CA LEU A 5 -4.23 39.91 30.68
C LEU A 5 -3.44 39.78 29.36
N PHE A 6 -2.21 39.28 29.43
CA PHE A 6 -1.44 38.91 28.24
C PHE A 6 -2.00 37.58 27.69
N LEU A 7 -2.82 37.68 26.65
CA LEU A 7 -3.22 36.53 25.83
C LEU A 7 -1.99 36.08 25.03
N MET A 8 -1.37 34.97 25.43
CA MET A 8 -0.34 34.31 24.65
C MET A 8 -1.00 33.69 23.42
N VAL A 9 -0.79 34.29 22.25
CA VAL A 9 -1.20 33.72 20.98
C VAL A 9 -0.19 32.64 20.63
N SER A 10 -0.58 31.37 20.80
CA SER A 10 0.21 30.23 20.34
C SER A 10 0.33 30.28 18.81
N PRO A 11 1.53 30.09 18.22
CA PRO A 11 1.64 29.97 16.78
C PRO A 11 0.85 28.76 16.31
N ALA A 12 0.00 28.96 15.30
CA ALA A 12 -0.68 27.88 14.61
C ALA A 12 0.39 26.96 14.01
N ALA A 13 0.41 25.69 14.41
CA ALA A 13 1.16 24.66 13.73
C ALA A 13 0.57 24.55 12.32
N MET A 14 1.28 25.10 11.34
CA MET A 14 0.96 24.91 9.92
C MET A 14 1.27 23.44 9.64
N ALA A 15 0.24 22.60 9.51
CA ALA A 15 0.44 21.24 9.03
C ALA A 15 1.08 21.33 7.65
N GLN A 16 2.36 20.93 7.55
CA GLN A 16 3.07 20.75 6.29
C GLN A 16 2.19 19.85 5.40
N GLY A 17 2.04 20.22 4.13
CA GLY A 17 0.98 19.73 3.23
C GLY A 17 0.72 18.23 3.28
N ASP A 18 -0.54 17.88 2.98
CA ASP A 18 -1.13 16.54 2.93
C ASP A 18 -0.30 15.58 2.05
N MET A 19 0.75 15.01 2.64
CA MET A 19 1.66 14.05 2.03
C MET A 19 1.25 12.65 2.50
N PRO A 20 0.93 11.75 1.57
CA PRO A 20 0.42 10.44 1.91
C PRO A 20 1.51 9.61 2.57
N ALA A 21 1.15 8.81 3.57
CA ALA A 21 2.08 7.86 4.16
C ALA A 21 2.37 6.68 3.22
N VAL A 22 1.50 6.45 2.22
CA VAL A 22 1.51 5.24 1.38
C VAL A 22 1.21 5.58 -0.08
N LEU A 23 1.98 4.98 -0.98
CA LEU A 23 1.80 5.03 -2.43
C LEU A 23 1.75 3.63 -3.03
N SER A 24 1.02 3.50 -4.13
CA SER A 24 1.11 2.33 -5.01
C SER A 24 2.53 2.22 -5.58
N ALA A 25 3.02 0.99 -5.70
CA ALA A 25 4.29 0.71 -6.38
C ALA A 25 4.12 0.69 -7.91
N ASP A 26 3.71 1.82 -8.49
CA ASP A 26 3.45 1.97 -9.94
C ASP A 26 4.72 2.26 -10.78
N GLY A 27 5.90 2.25 -10.13
CA GLY A 27 7.19 2.45 -10.77
C GLY A 27 7.71 1.23 -11.52
N ILE A 28 9.01 1.26 -11.87
CA ILE A 28 9.68 0.10 -12.45
C ILE A 28 9.86 -0.95 -11.36
N CYS A 29 9.20 -2.09 -11.53
CA CYS A 29 9.34 -3.25 -10.65
C CYS A 29 10.08 -4.39 -11.34
N THR A 30 10.74 -5.23 -10.54
CA THR A 30 11.23 -6.51 -11.03
C THR A 30 10.06 -7.44 -11.34
N ARG A 31 10.30 -8.40 -12.24
CA ARG A 31 9.27 -9.32 -12.72
C ARG A 31 9.13 -10.56 -11.84
N ASP A 32 10.08 -10.79 -10.95
CA ASP A 32 10.03 -11.87 -9.97
C ASP A 32 9.17 -11.48 -8.77
N TYR A 33 8.44 -12.47 -8.25
CA TYR A 33 7.58 -12.30 -7.10
C TYR A 33 8.22 -12.95 -5.87
N ASN A 34 8.21 -12.25 -4.75
CA ASN A 34 8.64 -12.75 -3.47
C ASN A 34 7.62 -13.76 -2.91
N PRO A 35 7.90 -14.44 -1.78
CA PRO A 35 6.99 -15.41 -1.18
C PRO A 35 5.61 -14.86 -0.79
N CYS A 36 5.45 -13.53 -0.77
CA CYS A 36 4.24 -12.83 -0.41
C CYS A 36 3.43 -12.38 -1.63
N GLY A 37 3.87 -12.76 -2.84
CA GLY A 37 3.17 -12.46 -4.10
C GLY A 37 3.43 -11.05 -4.65
N ASN A 38 4.28 -10.26 -4.01
CA ASN A 38 4.65 -8.92 -4.46
C ASN A 38 5.94 -8.98 -5.29
N ALA A 39 6.20 -7.96 -6.11
CA ALA A 39 7.50 -7.83 -6.76
C ALA A 39 8.62 -7.83 -5.68
N SER A 40 9.76 -8.44 -5.98
CA SER A 40 10.87 -8.44 -5.02
C SER A 40 11.45 -7.04 -4.82
N ILE A 41 11.45 -6.21 -5.87
CA ILE A 41 11.97 -4.84 -5.84
C ILE A 41 11.10 -3.96 -6.73
N CYS A 42 10.77 -2.75 -6.25
CA CYS A 42 10.18 -1.68 -7.06
C CYS A 42 10.88 -0.35 -6.81
N VAL A 43 10.89 0.51 -7.84
CA VAL A 43 11.30 1.91 -7.71
C VAL A 43 10.14 2.73 -7.16
N CYS A 44 10.40 3.49 -6.11
CA CYS A 44 9.46 4.43 -5.50
C CYS A 44 9.85 5.89 -5.80
N PRO A 45 8.90 6.83 -5.74
CA PRO A 45 9.18 8.26 -5.80
C PRO A 45 10.07 8.74 -4.64
N ASP A 46 10.69 9.91 -4.81
CA ASP A 46 11.53 10.52 -3.76
C ASP A 46 10.76 10.67 -2.44
N GLY A 47 11.44 10.30 -1.35
CA GLY A 47 10.89 10.28 0.01
C GLY A 47 10.12 9.01 0.37
N TYR A 48 10.07 8.01 -0.52
CA TYR A 48 9.41 6.73 -0.27
C TYR A 48 10.34 5.55 -0.54
N GLU A 49 10.19 4.49 0.26
CA GLU A 49 10.90 3.22 0.13
C GLU A 49 9.93 2.08 -0.18
N TYR A 50 10.35 1.14 -1.02
CA TYR A 50 9.53 -0.02 -1.36
C TYR A 50 9.58 -1.07 -0.25
N ASP A 51 8.42 -1.38 0.34
CA ASP A 51 8.28 -2.51 1.25
C ASP A 51 7.65 -3.70 0.50
N SER A 52 8.51 -4.66 0.16
CA SER A 52 8.11 -5.89 -0.56
C SER A 52 7.15 -6.78 0.25
N SER A 53 7.05 -6.60 1.57
CA SER A 53 6.15 -7.38 2.41
C SER A 53 4.69 -6.94 2.29
N VAL A 54 4.45 -5.68 1.92
CA VAL A 54 3.13 -5.09 1.68
C VAL A 54 2.88 -4.79 0.20
N GLY A 55 3.94 -4.73 -0.61
CA GLY A 55 3.84 -4.45 -2.05
C GLY A 55 3.60 -2.97 -2.38
N LEU A 56 3.97 -2.07 -1.47
CA LEU A 56 3.66 -0.64 -1.53
C LEU A 56 4.92 0.19 -1.25
N CYS A 57 4.89 1.44 -1.70
CA CYS A 57 5.89 2.44 -1.37
C CYS A 57 5.46 3.16 -0.08
N LEU A 58 6.25 3.04 0.97
CA LEU A 58 5.99 3.64 2.28
C LEU A 58 6.84 4.90 2.44
N ILE A 59 6.30 5.91 3.09
CA ILE A 59 7.06 7.14 3.34
C ILE A 59 8.27 6.84 4.24
N GLU A 60 9.44 7.30 3.82
CA GLU A 60 10.71 7.17 4.55
C GLU A 60 11.19 8.54 5.03
N ASP A 61 11.14 9.55 4.15
CA ASP A 61 11.51 10.93 4.47
C ASP A 61 10.42 11.92 4.07
N ILE A 62 9.73 12.43 5.08
CA ILE A 62 8.62 13.38 4.91
C ILE A 62 9.06 14.72 4.31
N ASN A 63 10.34 15.10 4.44
CA ASN A 63 10.84 16.36 3.89
C ASN A 63 11.16 16.23 2.39
N ASN A 64 11.37 15.00 1.92
CA ASN A 64 11.69 14.69 0.53
C ASN A 64 10.49 14.05 -0.22
N ALA A 65 9.39 13.77 0.48
CA ALA A 65 8.19 13.21 -0.09
C ALA A 65 7.52 14.21 -1.05
N THR A 66 7.41 13.84 -2.33
CA THR A 66 6.94 14.74 -3.40
C THR A 66 5.55 14.40 -3.95
N SER A 67 4.93 13.33 -3.45
CA SER A 67 3.71 12.76 -4.05
C SER A 67 2.44 13.04 -3.25
N ARG A 68 1.28 12.96 -3.91
CA ARG A 68 -0.07 12.87 -3.30
C ARG A 68 -0.55 11.42 -3.40
N GLY A 69 -1.28 10.89 -2.43
CA GLY A 69 -1.48 9.42 -2.36
C GLY A 69 -2.57 8.95 -1.42
N LEU A 70 -2.47 7.68 -1.01
CA LEU A 70 -3.56 6.90 -0.42
C LEU A 70 -3.39 6.77 1.10
N ASP A 71 -3.82 7.78 1.86
CA ASP A 71 -3.86 7.69 3.33
C ASP A 71 -4.98 6.80 3.87
N SER A 72 -5.90 6.35 3.00
CA SER A 72 -7.09 5.60 3.40
C SER A 72 -6.92 4.08 3.38
N ILE A 73 -5.73 3.56 3.07
CA ILE A 73 -5.48 2.11 2.99
C ILE A 73 -4.93 1.62 4.32
N SER A 74 -5.65 0.70 4.97
CA SER A 74 -5.06 -0.14 6.01
C SER A 74 -3.97 -1.00 5.37
N VAL A 75 -2.71 -0.63 5.56
CA VAL A 75 -1.55 -1.40 5.10
C VAL A 75 -1.55 -2.73 5.84
N LYS A 76 -1.95 -3.79 5.14
CA LYS A 76 -1.78 -5.17 5.60
C LYS A 76 -0.66 -5.79 4.81
N SER A 77 0.28 -6.41 5.51
CA SER A 77 1.34 -7.16 4.86
C SER A 77 0.74 -8.34 4.11
N SER A 78 1.00 -8.42 2.80
CA SER A 78 0.74 -9.62 2.00
C SER A 78 1.50 -10.83 2.55
N CYS A 79 2.59 -10.61 3.31
CA CYS A 79 3.30 -11.68 4.03
C CYS A 79 2.61 -12.13 5.33
N SER A 80 1.78 -11.29 5.95
CA SER A 80 1.08 -11.62 7.20
C SER A 80 -0.13 -12.51 6.97
N ILE A 81 -0.70 -12.46 5.76
CA ILE A 81 -1.55 -13.53 5.26
C ILE A 81 -0.57 -14.54 4.69
N GLN A 82 -0.32 -15.64 5.41
CA GLN A 82 0.25 -16.80 4.76
C GLN A 82 -0.74 -17.20 3.66
N VAL A 83 -0.51 -16.72 2.43
CA VAL A 83 -1.05 -17.36 1.24
C VAL A 83 -0.30 -18.68 1.23
N GLN A 84 -0.77 -19.63 2.03
CA GLN A 84 -0.34 -20.99 1.90
C GLN A 84 -0.49 -21.27 0.40
N PRO A 85 0.53 -21.82 -0.27
CA PRO A 85 0.36 -22.35 -1.61
C PRO A 85 -0.52 -23.61 -1.52
N LEU A 86 -1.69 -23.50 -0.91
CA LEU A 86 -2.78 -24.42 -1.19
C LEU A 86 -3.33 -23.98 -2.54
N PRO A 87 -3.56 -24.92 -3.44
CA PRO A 87 -3.79 -24.62 -4.84
C PRO A 87 -5.09 -23.82 -4.98
N ALA A 88 -4.97 -22.49 -4.98
CA ALA A 88 -5.99 -21.68 -5.61
C ALA A 88 -6.01 -22.14 -7.06
N THR A 89 -7.03 -22.90 -7.42
CA THR A 89 -7.16 -23.40 -8.80
C THR A 89 -7.49 -22.18 -9.62
N CYS A 90 -6.46 -21.61 -10.23
CA CYS A 90 -6.57 -20.46 -11.09
C CYS A 90 -6.76 -20.93 -12.53
N THR A 91 -7.52 -20.16 -13.30
CA THR A 91 -7.61 -20.39 -14.73
C THR A 91 -6.28 -20.04 -15.38
N ARG A 92 -5.95 -20.71 -16.49
CA ARG A 92 -4.68 -20.49 -17.20
C ARG A 92 -4.67 -19.17 -17.98
N ASP A 93 -5.84 -18.65 -18.33
CA ASP A 93 -5.97 -17.38 -19.03
C ASP A 93 -5.70 -16.20 -18.07
N THR A 94 -5.05 -15.17 -18.60
CA THR A 94 -4.71 -13.96 -17.87
C THR A 94 -5.59 -12.79 -18.32
N ASN A 95 -5.97 -11.93 -17.38
CA ASN A 95 -6.64 -10.68 -17.65
C ASN A 95 -5.68 -9.63 -18.26
N ALA A 96 -6.20 -8.43 -18.53
CA ALA A 96 -5.43 -7.33 -19.12
C ALA A 96 -4.25 -6.85 -18.25
N LEU A 97 -4.24 -7.20 -16.96
CA LEU A 97 -3.20 -6.86 -15.99
C LEU A 97 -2.16 -7.97 -15.82
N GLY A 98 -2.30 -9.10 -16.54
CA GLY A 98 -1.36 -10.22 -16.49
C GLY A 98 -1.61 -11.21 -15.35
N TYR A 99 -2.68 -11.04 -14.58
CA TYR A 99 -3.10 -11.97 -13.53
C TYR A 99 -4.09 -13.00 -14.05
N PRO A 100 -4.25 -14.19 -13.44
CA PRO A 100 -5.30 -15.14 -13.82
C PRO A 100 -6.68 -14.47 -13.90
N SER A 101 -7.52 -14.85 -14.86
CA SER A 101 -8.85 -14.24 -14.97
C SER A 101 -9.75 -14.64 -13.81
N LYS A 102 -9.56 -15.85 -13.25
CA LYS A 102 -10.31 -16.35 -12.09
C LYS A 102 -9.41 -17.24 -11.23
N CYS A 103 -9.58 -17.18 -9.92
CA CYS A 103 -9.05 -18.15 -8.99
C CYS A 103 -10.11 -18.62 -8.00
N LEU A 104 -10.04 -19.90 -7.64
CA LEU A 104 -10.79 -20.44 -6.51
C LEU A 104 -10.06 -20.07 -5.22
N CYS A 105 -10.68 -19.19 -4.44
CA CYS A 105 -10.11 -18.69 -3.20
C CYS A 105 -10.54 -19.52 -1.99
N PRO A 106 -9.64 -19.80 -1.04
CA PRO A 106 -9.97 -20.60 0.15
C PRO A 106 -10.76 -19.78 1.17
N GLY A 107 -11.61 -20.48 1.93
CA GLY A 107 -12.36 -19.90 3.05
C GLY A 107 -13.37 -18.83 2.61
N ILE A 108 -13.29 -17.65 3.25
CA ILE A 108 -14.17 -16.49 3.00
C ILE A 108 -13.55 -15.46 2.06
N SER A 109 -12.41 -15.78 1.44
CA SER A 109 -11.72 -14.85 0.55
C SER A 109 -12.31 -14.90 -0.87
N GLU A 110 -12.27 -13.77 -1.55
CA GLU A 110 -12.73 -13.58 -2.92
C GLU A 110 -11.56 -13.20 -3.82
N TYR A 111 -11.57 -13.68 -5.06
CA TYR A 111 -10.51 -13.37 -6.01
C TYR A 111 -10.67 -11.95 -6.54
N ASN A 112 -9.69 -11.09 -6.25
CA ASN A 112 -9.65 -9.75 -6.79
C ASN A 112 -8.82 -9.72 -8.08
N GLN A 113 -9.51 -9.54 -9.21
CA GLN A 113 -8.88 -9.49 -10.52
C GLN A 113 -7.93 -8.29 -10.71
N LEU A 114 -8.12 -7.20 -9.98
CA LEU A 114 -7.24 -6.03 -10.05
C LEU A 114 -5.89 -6.29 -9.37
N PHE A 115 -5.87 -7.11 -8.32
CA PHE A 115 -4.67 -7.39 -7.53
C PHE A 115 -4.08 -8.78 -7.79
N GLY A 116 -4.74 -9.62 -8.59
CA GLY A 116 -4.26 -10.96 -8.91
C GLY A 116 -4.21 -11.92 -7.73
N GLN A 117 -4.98 -11.65 -6.67
CA GLN A 117 -4.89 -12.39 -5.41
C GLN A 117 -6.24 -12.55 -4.73
N CYS A 118 -6.33 -13.53 -3.83
CA CYS A 118 -7.47 -13.73 -2.95
C CYS A 118 -7.43 -12.73 -1.80
N VAL A 119 -8.49 -11.95 -1.66
CA VAL A 119 -8.64 -10.93 -0.60
C VAL A 119 -9.88 -11.22 0.23
N ILE A 120 -9.88 -10.88 1.50
CA ILE A 120 -11.09 -10.99 2.33
C ILE A 120 -11.84 -9.66 2.20
N PRO A 121 -13.08 -9.63 1.65
CA PRO A 121 -13.86 -8.41 1.61
C PRO A 121 -14.17 -7.95 3.03
N LEU A 122 -13.78 -6.72 3.35
CA LEU A 122 -14.21 -6.05 4.57
C LEU A 122 -15.56 -5.42 4.24
N GLY A 123 -16.64 -6.01 4.77
CA GLY A 123 -18.00 -5.47 4.65
C GLY A 123 -18.17 -4.13 5.35
#